data_AF-A0A3P8IWL4-F1
#
_entry.id   AF-A0A3P8IWL4-F1
#
_cell.length_a   1.000
_cell.length_b   1.000
_cell.length_c   1.000
_cell.angle_alpha   90.00
_cell.angle_beta   90.00
_cell.angle_gamma   90.00
#
_symmetry.space_group_name_H-M   'P 1'
#
loop_
_entity.id
_entity.type
_entity.pdbx_description
1 polymer ?
#
loop_
_entity_poly.entity_id
_entity_poly.type
_entity_poly.pdbx_seq_one_letter_code
_entity_poly.pdbx_strand_id
1 'polypeptide(L)'
;MANISELPSWDSVNLISRSERVEGGQDGAANRPLKQLANRTAYLKEQQENFSEDVSGKVDARSTFSAGATLNSARDEIIYGLLPPGLDRVFPEDCSGGSSPYNTGGVGAGAWAYSSDAAIRQEMASPEGAKSSGYRSSTVYDVLSRMRTFADKGKARPYLGYDPETDSALYDEMARQDDQDIMLNGGIHIARSANGIRRNGVMLSLRGGQPLLGGGFNVPVMGVSDAYDLARYGQIECVPFYADATAPALESWQTVGSADSAGGAVYSADTVTLDATVYAATLAGIRCGNVIRTLHPVKYYGLVKAVDKVSGVVTVDKWATPAATNLTPPSSCGFEVHPITKIYPLNINAFLTANSYANNAVIGEFGASAQKDYTGSVNGLDVVTLAQSTYDLTAGVLVRSAGAQATGNKKGWINAYRAEGAIMNFVSADGVKTTRAGFYETSTAVCGLRFAGKNAFSVLYSKVTDVTDVTPENSPMIVGPLGSNYRQFDRHIVLNANANLSVYYPVVTISKTDITLTMPPASYHLNGHWYKLKFLSKGTYYIASNNGDCLVNGYVNYKLEITSDRKIVEISFDGSNWEIF
;
A
#
# COMPACT_ATOMS: atom_id res chain seq x y z
N MET A 1 23.96 2.21 -108.00
CA MET A 1 22.96 1.70 -107.04
C MET A 1 21.73 2.58 -107.11
N ALA A 2 20.53 2.00 -106.99
CA ALA A 2 19.30 2.77 -106.83
C ALA A 2 18.88 2.68 -105.37
N ASN A 3 18.57 3.81 -104.74
CA ASN A 3 18.18 3.88 -103.34
C ASN A 3 16.65 4.01 -103.23
N ILE A 4 16.07 3.49 -102.15
CA ILE A 4 14.67 3.76 -101.81
C ILE A 4 14.62 5.15 -101.15
N SER A 5 13.66 5.98 -101.58
CA SER A 5 13.37 7.25 -100.90
C SER A 5 12.39 6.98 -99.78
N GLU A 6 12.76 7.35 -98.56
CA GLU A 6 11.92 7.26 -97.38
C GLU A 6 11.07 8.53 -97.22
N LEU A 7 9.79 8.36 -96.92
CA LEU A 7 8.86 9.41 -96.53
C LEU A 7 8.08 8.91 -95.30
N PRO A 8 8.13 9.59 -94.13
CA PRO A 8 7.39 9.18 -92.95
C PRO A 8 5.89 9.06 -93.23
N SER A 9 5.38 7.83 -93.29
CA SER A 9 3.96 7.54 -93.52
C SER A 9 3.59 6.14 -93.01
N TRP A 10 2.34 5.98 -92.56
CA TRP A 10 1.81 4.73 -92.04
C TRP A 10 0.76 4.10 -92.97
N ASP A 11 1.19 3.73 -94.18
CA ASP A 11 0.34 3.10 -95.20
C ASP A 11 0.28 1.57 -95.06
N SER A 12 -0.71 0.91 -95.67
CA SER A 12 -0.79 -0.56 -95.72
C SER A 12 0.33 -1.18 -96.57
N VAL A 13 0.97 -2.25 -96.09
CA VAL A 13 1.97 -3.01 -96.87
C VAL A 13 1.26 -3.99 -97.80
N ASN A 14 1.43 -3.80 -99.10
CA ASN A 14 0.77 -4.60 -100.13
C ASN A 14 1.67 -5.75 -100.59
N LEU A 15 1.12 -6.96 -100.68
CA LEU A 15 1.78 -8.08 -101.36
C LEU A 15 1.66 -7.91 -102.88
N ILE A 16 2.65 -8.43 -103.62
CA ILE A 16 2.62 -8.49 -105.08
C ILE A 16 1.45 -9.38 -105.52
N SER A 17 0.55 -8.85 -106.34
CA SER A 17 -0.58 -9.62 -106.88
C SER A 17 -0.13 -10.58 -107.98
N ARG A 18 -0.83 -11.72 -108.12
CA ARG A 18 -0.63 -12.66 -109.23
C ARG A 18 -0.92 -12.06 -110.62
N SER A 19 -1.65 -10.95 -110.68
CA SER A 19 -1.93 -10.20 -111.91
C SER A 19 -0.86 -9.16 -112.26
N GLU A 20 0.11 -8.94 -111.38
CA GLU A 20 1.16 -7.93 -111.57
C GLU A 20 2.44 -8.56 -112.12
N ARG A 21 3.07 -7.86 -113.08
CA ARG A 21 4.35 -8.28 -113.62
C ARG A 21 5.46 -7.93 -112.63
N VAL A 22 6.40 -8.84 -112.42
CA VAL A 22 7.56 -8.64 -111.53
C VAL A 22 8.53 -7.68 -112.21
N GLU A 23 8.30 -6.38 -112.02
CA GLU A 23 9.09 -5.30 -112.60
C GLU A 23 9.90 -4.60 -111.50
N GLY A 24 11.16 -4.30 -111.81
CA GLY A 24 12.03 -3.46 -111.00
C GLY A 24 11.80 -1.96 -111.24
N GLY A 25 12.61 -1.12 -110.60
CA GLY A 25 12.42 0.33 -110.60
C GLY A 25 11.72 0.85 -109.34
N GLN A 26 11.69 2.17 -109.15
CA GLN A 26 11.32 2.81 -107.88
C GLN A 26 9.88 2.51 -107.43
N ASP A 27 8.96 2.33 -108.37
CA ASP A 27 7.55 2.01 -108.14
C ASP A 27 7.13 0.66 -108.77
N GLY A 28 8.11 -0.12 -109.22
CA GLY A 28 7.91 -1.48 -109.75
C GLY A 28 7.29 -2.39 -108.70
N ALA A 29 6.50 -3.38 -109.15
CA ALA A 29 5.71 -4.24 -108.26
C ALA A 29 6.56 -4.92 -107.17
N ALA A 30 7.80 -5.29 -107.48
CA ALA A 30 8.73 -5.90 -106.53
C ALA A 30 9.16 -4.94 -105.39
N ASN A 31 9.23 -3.64 -105.64
CA ASN A 31 9.80 -2.65 -104.71
C ASN A 31 8.74 -1.89 -103.91
N ARG A 32 7.47 -1.90 -104.33
CA ARG A 32 6.36 -1.29 -103.57
C ARG A 32 6.28 -1.74 -102.09
N PRO A 33 6.28 -3.05 -101.74
CA PRO A 33 6.30 -3.46 -100.33
C PRO A 33 7.53 -2.97 -99.57
N LEU A 34 8.70 -2.95 -100.20
CA LEU A 34 9.94 -2.49 -99.57
C LEU A 34 9.90 -0.98 -99.28
N LYS A 35 9.40 -0.17 -100.22
CA LYS A 35 9.18 1.28 -100.04
C LYS A 35 8.16 1.57 -98.94
N GLN A 36 7.08 0.79 -98.84
CA GLN A 36 6.09 0.92 -97.78
C GLN A 36 6.66 0.57 -96.39
N LEU A 37 7.51 -0.46 -96.29
CA LEU A 37 8.20 -0.82 -95.04
C LEU A 37 9.24 0.24 -94.64
N ALA A 38 9.97 0.81 -95.60
CA ALA A 38 10.92 1.89 -95.35
C ALA A 38 10.21 3.15 -94.81
N ASN A 39 9.10 3.56 -95.45
CA ASN A 39 8.27 4.69 -94.99
C ASN A 39 7.72 4.52 -93.57
N ARG A 40 7.26 3.31 -93.21
CA ARG A 40 6.83 2.98 -91.84
C ARG A 40 7.98 3.03 -90.85
N THR A 41 9.18 2.62 -91.26
CA THR A 41 10.37 2.65 -90.40
C THR A 41 10.79 4.09 -90.12
N ALA A 42 10.75 4.96 -91.13
CA ALA A 42 10.96 6.39 -90.96
C ALA A 42 9.92 7.04 -90.04
N TYR A 43 8.63 6.70 -90.18
CA TYR A 43 7.56 7.17 -89.28
C TYR A 43 7.77 6.71 -87.83
N LEU A 44 8.11 5.44 -87.59
CA LEU A 44 8.39 4.94 -86.25
C LEU A 44 9.62 5.61 -85.62
N LYS A 45 10.65 5.90 -86.42
CA LYS A 45 11.81 6.66 -85.99
C LYS A 45 11.43 8.08 -85.56
N GLU A 46 10.64 8.79 -86.37
CA GLU A 46 10.15 10.14 -86.04
C GLU A 46 9.30 10.15 -84.75
N GLN A 47 8.41 9.17 -84.56
CA GLN A 47 7.66 9.02 -83.32
C GLN A 47 8.56 8.71 -82.11
N GLN A 48 9.63 7.92 -82.30
CA GLN A 48 10.62 7.65 -81.25
C GLN A 48 11.45 8.90 -80.90
N GLU A 49 11.85 9.68 -81.90
CA GLU A 49 12.62 10.92 -81.72
C GLU A 49 11.76 11.96 -80.97
N ASN A 50 10.51 12.18 -81.39
CA ASN A 50 9.55 13.06 -80.70
C ASN A 50 9.26 12.61 -79.25
N PHE A 51 9.10 11.30 -79.01
CA PHE A 51 8.94 10.76 -77.65
C PHE A 51 10.20 10.96 -76.81
N SER A 52 11.39 10.87 -77.42
CA SER A 52 12.66 11.07 -76.73
C SER A 52 12.87 12.54 -76.36
N GLU A 53 12.42 13.50 -77.17
CA GLU A 53 12.41 14.93 -76.81
C GLU A 53 11.44 15.24 -75.65
N ASP A 54 10.20 14.72 -75.70
CA ASP A 54 9.22 14.92 -74.61
C ASP A 54 9.63 14.27 -73.28
N VAL A 55 10.43 13.19 -73.34
CA VAL A 55 11.05 12.57 -72.16
C VAL A 55 12.31 13.31 -71.71
N SER A 56 13.18 13.77 -72.63
CA SER A 56 14.35 14.60 -72.29
C SER A 56 13.92 15.87 -71.54
N GLY A 57 12.89 16.58 -72.04
CA GLY A 57 12.32 17.76 -71.36
C GLY A 57 11.68 17.49 -69.99
N LYS A 58 11.53 16.22 -69.57
CA LYS A 58 10.99 15.80 -68.26
C LYS A 58 11.99 15.08 -67.37
N VAL A 59 13.19 14.73 -67.88
CA VAL A 59 14.17 13.88 -67.19
C VAL A 59 15.59 14.46 -67.22
N ASP A 60 15.91 15.40 -68.11
CA ASP A 60 17.22 16.07 -68.13
C ASP A 60 17.34 17.21 -67.10
N ALA A 61 18.56 17.38 -66.61
CA ALA A 61 19.02 18.47 -65.75
C ALA A 61 18.19 18.71 -64.46
N ARG A 62 18.22 17.74 -63.53
CA ARG A 62 17.92 18.02 -62.11
C ARG A 62 18.83 19.14 -61.61
N SER A 63 18.29 20.35 -61.52
CA SER A 63 19.02 21.50 -61.01
C SER A 63 19.33 21.29 -59.53
N THR A 64 20.40 21.92 -59.03
CA THR A 64 20.81 21.82 -57.61
C THR A 64 20.86 23.21 -57.00
N PHE A 65 20.61 23.34 -55.70
CA PHE A 65 20.81 24.63 -55.00
C PHE A 65 22.25 25.15 -55.11
N SER A 66 23.24 24.27 -55.28
CA SER A 66 24.63 24.65 -55.55
C SER A 66 24.83 25.32 -56.90
N ALA A 67 24.11 24.88 -57.94
CA ALA A 67 24.18 25.47 -59.29
C ALA A 67 23.25 26.68 -59.46
N GLY A 68 22.11 26.68 -58.75
CA GLY A 68 21.01 27.61 -58.95
C GLY A 68 20.02 27.13 -60.02
N ALA A 69 18.80 27.66 -59.99
CA ALA A 69 17.70 27.33 -60.91
C ALA A 69 16.60 28.40 -60.86
N THR A 70 15.83 28.54 -61.93
CA THR A 70 14.51 29.20 -61.88
C THR A 70 13.44 28.12 -61.90
N LEU A 71 12.65 28.01 -60.83
CA LEU A 71 11.47 27.13 -60.83
C LEU A 71 10.29 27.90 -61.41
N ASN A 72 9.58 27.29 -62.36
CA ASN A 72 8.46 27.89 -63.10
C ASN A 72 7.11 27.24 -62.74
N SER A 73 7.11 26.06 -62.12
CA SER A 73 5.90 25.36 -61.68
C SER A 73 6.07 24.59 -60.38
N ALA A 74 4.94 24.28 -59.72
CA ALA A 74 4.87 23.44 -58.52
C ALA A 74 5.27 21.97 -58.73
N ARG A 75 5.63 21.59 -59.97
CA ARG A 75 6.18 20.27 -60.31
C ARG A 75 7.68 20.29 -60.56
N ASP A 76 8.30 21.46 -60.54
CA ASP A 76 9.73 21.61 -60.78
C ASP A 76 10.46 21.30 -59.47
N GLU A 77 11.42 20.37 -59.52
CA GLU A 77 12.22 19.94 -58.37
C GLU A 77 13.67 20.42 -58.48
N ILE A 78 14.24 20.86 -57.36
CA ILE A 78 15.65 21.26 -57.25
C ILE A 78 16.31 20.45 -56.13
N ILE A 79 17.44 19.79 -56.37
CA ILE A 79 18.07 18.92 -55.36
C ILE A 79 18.78 19.74 -54.29
N TYR A 80 18.53 19.40 -53.02
CA TYR A 80 19.38 19.74 -51.89
C TYR A 80 19.90 18.47 -51.20
N GLY A 81 21.21 18.22 -51.26
CA GLY A 81 21.82 17.00 -50.74
C GLY A 81 21.41 15.77 -51.56
N LEU A 82 20.69 14.83 -50.94
CA LEU A 82 20.19 13.59 -51.57
C LEU A 82 18.69 13.65 -51.92
N LEU A 83 18.01 14.76 -51.60
CA LEU A 83 16.55 14.87 -51.66
C LEU A 83 16.11 16.00 -52.61
N PRO A 84 15.03 15.81 -53.39
CA PRO A 84 14.33 16.90 -54.05
C PRO A 84 13.30 17.54 -53.09
N PRO A 85 13.50 18.79 -52.68
CA PRO A 85 12.41 19.69 -52.36
C PRO A 85 11.75 20.25 -53.64
N GLY A 86 10.42 20.24 -53.64
CA GLY A 86 9.61 21.14 -54.45
C GLY A 86 9.32 22.44 -53.68
N LEU A 87 8.79 23.44 -54.38
CA LEU A 87 8.39 24.72 -53.80
C LEU A 87 6.86 24.79 -53.68
N ASP A 88 6.34 25.11 -52.50
CA ASP A 88 4.91 25.32 -52.23
C ASP A 88 4.60 26.83 -52.14
N ARG A 89 4.96 27.59 -53.19
CA ARG A 89 4.83 29.06 -53.21
C ARG A 89 4.48 29.60 -54.61
N VAL A 90 4.65 30.91 -54.81
CA VAL A 90 4.35 31.63 -56.06
C VAL A 90 5.49 31.40 -57.06
N PHE A 91 5.14 31.15 -58.32
CA PHE A 91 6.08 30.96 -59.41
C PHE A 91 6.10 32.18 -60.35
N PRO A 92 7.23 32.48 -61.01
CA PRO A 92 8.52 31.80 -60.90
C PRO A 92 9.32 32.19 -59.65
N GLU A 93 10.20 31.31 -59.18
CA GLU A 93 11.10 31.54 -58.05
C GLU A 93 12.56 31.30 -58.48
N ASP A 94 13.42 32.31 -58.28
CA ASP A 94 14.83 32.29 -58.65
C ASP A 94 15.73 31.84 -57.48
N CYS A 95 16.23 30.61 -57.56
CA CYS A 95 17.25 30.08 -56.66
C CYS A 95 18.65 30.47 -57.15
N SER A 96 19.30 31.42 -56.48
CA SER A 96 20.70 31.75 -56.74
C SER A 96 21.64 30.58 -56.38
N GLY A 97 22.69 30.37 -57.18
CA GLY A 97 23.68 29.31 -56.93
C GLY A 97 24.41 29.49 -55.59
N GLY A 98 24.61 28.37 -54.87
CA GLY A 98 25.18 28.36 -53.52
C GLY A 98 24.16 28.53 -52.40
N SER A 99 22.87 28.54 -52.72
CA SER A 99 21.77 28.65 -51.76
C SER A 99 21.46 27.32 -51.05
N SER A 100 20.42 27.32 -50.22
CA SER A 100 19.84 26.17 -49.53
C SER A 100 18.37 26.46 -49.19
N PRO A 101 17.52 25.45 -48.95
CA PRO A 101 16.16 25.67 -48.46
C PRO A 101 16.10 26.58 -47.22
N TYR A 102 17.08 26.45 -46.31
CA TYR A 102 17.11 27.19 -45.04
C TYR A 102 17.39 28.69 -45.17
N ASN A 103 18.17 29.11 -46.18
CA ASN A 103 18.46 30.54 -46.42
C ASN A 103 17.66 31.14 -47.59
N THR A 104 16.73 30.38 -48.18
CA THR A 104 15.81 30.83 -49.25
C THR A 104 14.33 30.58 -48.89
N GLY A 105 13.96 30.78 -47.63
CA GLY A 105 12.55 30.77 -47.17
C GLY A 105 12.20 29.74 -46.09
N GLY A 106 13.08 28.76 -45.83
CA GLY A 106 12.85 27.69 -44.85
C GLY A 106 12.10 26.49 -45.43
N VAL A 107 11.99 25.43 -44.63
CA VAL A 107 11.26 24.20 -44.98
C VAL A 107 9.92 24.19 -44.22
N GLY A 108 8.81 24.02 -44.94
CA GLY A 108 7.45 24.05 -44.37
C GLY A 108 6.38 24.46 -45.39
N ALA A 109 5.12 24.47 -44.96
CA ALA A 109 3.99 24.91 -45.79
C ALA A 109 4.15 26.38 -46.22
N GLY A 110 3.93 26.69 -47.50
CA GLY A 110 4.19 28.02 -48.05
C GLY A 110 5.66 28.33 -48.37
N ALA A 111 6.56 27.34 -48.27
CA ALA A 111 8.00 27.46 -48.50
C ALA A 111 8.53 26.20 -49.22
N TRP A 112 9.72 25.71 -48.87
CA TRP A 112 10.27 24.46 -49.43
C TRP A 112 9.61 23.23 -48.80
N ALA A 113 9.20 22.26 -49.62
CA ALA A 113 8.58 21.02 -49.18
C ALA A 113 9.23 19.81 -49.85
N TYR A 114 9.68 18.82 -49.07
CA TYR A 114 10.27 17.60 -49.63
C TYR A 114 9.20 16.70 -50.27
N SER A 115 9.39 16.32 -51.53
CA SER A 115 8.45 15.48 -52.29
C SER A 115 8.67 13.98 -52.11
N SER A 116 9.68 13.56 -51.33
CA SER A 116 10.16 12.18 -51.28
C SER A 116 10.03 11.50 -49.91
N ASP A 117 9.69 10.21 -49.94
CA ASP A 117 9.58 9.30 -48.78
C ASP A 117 10.85 9.27 -47.89
N ALA A 118 12.03 9.55 -48.45
CA ALA A 118 13.28 9.59 -47.71
C ALA A 118 13.34 10.73 -46.68
N ALA A 119 12.67 11.87 -46.91
CA ALA A 119 12.53 12.93 -45.90
C ALA A 119 11.70 12.45 -44.70
N ILE A 120 10.56 11.82 -44.96
CA ILE A 120 9.67 11.26 -43.92
C ILE A 120 10.43 10.21 -43.08
N ARG A 121 11.19 9.32 -43.72
CA ARG A 121 12.05 8.35 -43.01
C ARG A 121 13.10 9.02 -42.13
N GLN A 122 13.74 10.08 -42.62
CA GLN A 122 14.76 10.82 -41.87
C GLN A 122 14.16 11.54 -40.65
N GLU A 123 13.01 12.18 -40.82
CA GLU A 123 12.27 12.85 -39.73
C GLU A 123 11.78 11.84 -38.68
N MET A 124 11.17 10.74 -39.11
CA MET A 124 10.70 9.66 -38.22
C MET A 124 11.84 8.96 -37.47
N ALA A 125 13.03 8.88 -38.06
CA ALA A 125 14.23 8.31 -37.43
C ALA A 125 14.99 9.29 -36.52
N SER A 126 14.59 10.56 -36.46
CA SER A 126 15.20 11.54 -35.56
C SER A 126 14.84 11.26 -34.09
N PRO A 127 15.64 11.75 -33.11
CA PRO A 127 15.36 11.55 -31.67
C PRO A 127 13.98 12.01 -31.21
N GLU A 128 13.34 12.92 -31.95
CA GLU A 128 12.00 13.43 -31.66
C GLU A 128 10.95 13.05 -32.72
N GLY A 129 11.27 12.13 -33.65
CA GLY A 129 10.42 11.77 -34.79
C GLY A 129 9.03 11.24 -34.41
N ALA A 130 8.85 10.76 -33.18
CA ALA A 130 7.56 10.39 -32.62
C ALA A 130 6.59 11.57 -32.40
N LYS A 131 7.06 12.83 -32.45
CA LYS A 131 6.20 14.04 -32.42
C LYS A 131 5.31 14.11 -33.66
N SER A 132 5.80 13.61 -34.80
CA SER A 132 5.04 13.54 -36.06
C SER A 132 3.95 12.44 -36.08
N SER A 133 3.82 11.66 -35.01
CA SER A 133 2.81 10.61 -34.87
C SER A 133 1.73 11.03 -33.86
N GLY A 134 0.50 11.24 -34.34
CA GLY A 134 -0.63 11.61 -33.48
C GLY A 134 -1.16 10.43 -32.65
N TYR A 135 -1.47 10.69 -31.38
CA TYR A 135 -2.14 9.76 -30.48
C TYR A 135 -3.25 10.46 -29.69
N ARG A 136 -4.50 10.21 -30.09
CA ARG A 136 -5.71 10.86 -29.53
C ARG A 136 -5.61 12.39 -29.63
N SER A 137 -5.48 13.09 -28.50
CA SER A 137 -5.37 14.54 -28.39
C SER A 137 -3.93 15.02 -28.07
N SER A 138 -2.94 14.18 -28.33
CA SER A 138 -1.50 14.41 -28.09
C SER A 138 -0.69 13.73 -29.20
N THR A 139 0.64 13.70 -29.09
CA THR A 139 1.53 12.88 -29.93
C THR A 139 1.94 11.58 -29.23
N VAL A 140 2.50 10.63 -29.96
CA VAL A 140 3.13 9.42 -29.41
C VAL A 140 4.34 9.80 -28.55
N TYR A 141 5.11 10.82 -28.96
CA TYR A 141 6.21 11.39 -28.17
C TYR A 141 5.72 11.83 -26.77
N ASP A 142 4.67 12.66 -26.69
CA ASP A 142 4.14 13.17 -25.41
C ASP A 142 3.66 12.07 -24.45
N VAL A 143 3.32 10.88 -24.97
CA VAL A 143 2.88 9.75 -24.16
C VAL A 143 4.07 8.90 -23.70
N LEU A 144 5.05 8.69 -24.57
CA LEU A 144 6.28 7.96 -24.23
C LEU A 144 7.18 8.77 -23.28
N SER A 145 7.37 10.07 -23.53
CA SER A 145 8.23 10.96 -22.73
C SER A 145 7.79 11.14 -21.27
N ARG A 146 6.59 10.68 -20.89
CA ARG A 146 6.12 10.59 -19.50
C ARG A 146 6.91 9.59 -18.68
N MET A 147 7.56 8.61 -19.33
CA MET A 147 8.35 7.57 -18.68
C MET A 147 9.76 7.63 -19.25
N ARG A 148 10.76 7.90 -18.38
CA ARG A 148 12.16 7.94 -18.76
C ARG A 148 12.97 6.91 -17.99
N THR A 149 14.03 6.44 -18.61
CA THR A 149 14.93 5.41 -18.10
C THR A 149 16.39 5.81 -18.34
N PHE A 150 17.31 5.09 -17.71
CA PHE A 150 18.74 5.20 -17.98
C PHE A 150 19.09 4.96 -19.47
N ALA A 151 18.34 4.10 -20.17
CA ALA A 151 18.56 3.81 -21.58
C ALA A 151 18.28 5.02 -22.48
N ASP A 152 17.33 5.88 -22.11
CA ASP A 152 17.03 7.14 -22.81
C ASP A 152 18.14 8.19 -22.66
N LYS A 153 19.09 7.95 -21.74
CA LYS A 153 20.36 8.70 -21.60
C LYS A 153 21.57 7.97 -22.19
N GLY A 154 21.36 6.84 -22.87
CA GLY A 154 22.45 5.98 -23.36
C GLY A 154 23.25 5.31 -22.24
N LYS A 155 22.70 5.22 -21.03
CA LYS A 155 23.35 4.63 -19.86
C LYS A 155 22.80 3.22 -19.59
N ALA A 156 23.67 2.31 -19.19
CA ALA A 156 23.27 1.02 -18.65
C ALA A 156 22.77 1.17 -17.20
N ARG A 157 22.00 0.20 -16.70
CA ARG A 157 21.58 0.16 -15.29
C ARG A 157 22.82 0.08 -14.38
N PRO A 158 22.99 0.97 -13.40
CA PRO A 158 24.12 0.92 -12.47
C PRO A 158 24.07 -0.35 -11.60
N TYR A 159 25.23 -0.92 -11.28
CA TYR A 159 25.33 -2.18 -10.54
C TYR A 159 24.78 -2.11 -9.09
N LEU A 160 24.73 -0.91 -8.52
CA LEU A 160 24.08 -0.63 -7.22
C LEU A 160 22.62 -0.17 -7.34
N GLY A 161 22.10 -0.02 -8.56
CA GLY A 161 20.76 0.51 -8.81
C GLY A 161 20.60 2.03 -8.60
N TYR A 162 21.70 2.76 -8.39
CA TYR A 162 21.75 4.21 -8.21
C TYR A 162 23.00 4.81 -8.87
N ASP A 163 22.87 5.96 -9.52
CA ASP A 163 23.94 6.77 -10.13
C ASP A 163 23.58 8.26 -10.00
N PRO A 164 24.12 8.98 -9.00
CA PRO A 164 23.65 10.31 -8.62
C PRO A 164 23.69 11.35 -9.74
N GLU A 165 24.63 11.25 -10.69
CA GLU A 165 24.72 12.19 -11.81
C GLU A 165 23.62 11.94 -12.85
N THR A 166 23.40 10.67 -13.24
CA THR A 166 22.35 10.32 -14.21
C THR A 166 20.95 10.44 -13.60
N ASP A 167 20.78 10.05 -12.32
CA ASP A 167 19.52 10.21 -11.59
C ASP A 167 19.16 11.70 -11.43
N SER A 168 20.11 12.58 -11.08
CA SER A 168 19.89 14.03 -11.05
C SER A 168 19.56 14.57 -12.43
N ALA A 169 20.27 14.17 -13.49
CA ALA A 169 20.01 14.67 -14.84
C ALA A 169 18.64 14.22 -15.40
N LEU A 170 18.16 13.03 -15.02
CA LEU A 170 16.79 12.60 -15.32
C LEU A 170 15.77 13.44 -14.54
N TYR A 171 16.01 13.68 -13.24
CA TYR A 171 15.16 14.52 -12.39
C TYR A 171 15.09 15.98 -12.87
N ASP A 172 16.22 16.60 -13.22
CA ASP A 172 16.32 17.99 -13.68
C ASP A 172 15.67 18.22 -15.07
N GLU A 173 15.54 17.18 -15.88
CA GLU A 173 14.78 17.23 -17.14
C GLU A 173 13.27 17.01 -16.93
N MET A 174 12.88 16.27 -15.89
CA MET A 174 11.48 16.09 -15.49
C MET A 174 10.95 17.34 -14.78
N ALA A 175 11.76 17.97 -13.91
CA ALA A 175 11.45 19.19 -13.17
C ALA A 175 11.21 20.44 -14.04
N ARG A 176 11.40 20.36 -15.37
CA ARG A 176 11.05 21.41 -16.35
C ARG A 176 9.69 21.20 -17.03
N GLN A 177 8.90 20.21 -16.60
CA GLN A 177 7.51 20.03 -17.01
C GLN A 177 6.62 20.11 -15.77
N ASP A 178 5.66 21.05 -15.76
CA ASP A 178 4.84 21.30 -14.57
C ASP A 178 4.00 20.05 -14.16
N ASP A 179 4.13 19.66 -12.89
CA ASP A 179 3.29 18.69 -12.15
C ASP A 179 3.22 17.21 -12.62
N GLN A 180 4.32 16.54 -13.05
CA GLN A 180 4.31 15.06 -13.29
C GLN A 180 5.59 14.28 -12.87
N ASP A 181 5.41 13.16 -12.15
CA ASP A 181 6.44 12.17 -11.78
C ASP A 181 6.10 10.74 -12.28
N ILE A 182 7.00 10.04 -12.99
CA ILE A 182 6.92 8.57 -13.25
C ILE A 182 8.32 7.97 -13.49
N MET A 183 8.66 6.81 -12.88
CA MET A 183 9.79 5.98 -13.34
C MET A 183 9.53 4.47 -13.34
N LEU A 184 10.28 3.79 -14.23
CA LEU A 184 10.36 2.34 -14.47
C LEU A 184 11.81 1.86 -14.27
N ASN A 185 12.14 0.58 -14.06
CA ASN A 185 11.32 -0.63 -14.12
C ASN A 185 11.79 -1.65 -13.05
N GLY A 186 10.92 -2.57 -12.63
CA GLY A 186 11.22 -3.61 -11.64
C GLY A 186 10.93 -3.23 -10.18
N GLY A 187 10.43 -2.02 -9.93
CA GLY A 187 9.95 -1.53 -8.64
C GLY A 187 8.98 -0.36 -8.83
N ILE A 188 8.14 -0.10 -7.83
CA ILE A 188 7.30 1.11 -7.79
C ILE A 188 8.04 2.14 -6.94
N HIS A 189 8.57 3.17 -7.59
CA HIS A 189 9.28 4.28 -6.95
C HIS A 189 8.42 5.54 -7.11
N ILE A 190 8.07 6.18 -5.99
CA ILE A 190 7.24 7.38 -5.96
C ILE A 190 7.95 8.39 -5.08
N ALA A 191 8.31 9.53 -5.65
CA ALA A 191 8.85 10.69 -4.96
C ALA A 191 8.15 11.91 -5.56
N ARG A 192 7.70 12.85 -4.71
CA ARG A 192 7.12 14.13 -5.11
C ARG A 192 7.06 15.08 -3.92
N SER A 193 6.94 16.39 -4.17
CA SER A 193 6.64 17.35 -3.11
C SER A 193 5.23 17.13 -2.55
N ALA A 194 5.10 17.03 -1.23
CA ALA A 194 3.81 16.93 -0.55
C ALA A 194 3.18 18.33 -0.42
N ASN A 195 2.04 18.54 -1.09
CA ASN A 195 1.41 19.85 -1.22
C ASN A 195 -0.06 19.77 -0.79
N GLY A 196 -0.43 20.41 0.32
CA GLY A 196 -1.80 20.43 0.83
C GLY A 196 -2.20 19.21 1.66
N ILE A 197 -3.50 19.06 1.92
CA ILE A 197 -4.01 18.42 3.16
C ILE A 197 -4.84 17.13 2.96
N ARG A 198 -5.00 16.67 1.71
CA ARG A 198 -5.78 15.47 1.33
C ARG A 198 -4.92 14.57 0.42
N ARG A 199 -5.50 13.98 -0.62
CA ARG A 199 -4.79 13.21 -1.68
C ARG A 199 -3.54 13.94 -2.21
N ASN A 200 -3.55 15.27 -2.27
CA ASN A 200 -2.42 16.11 -2.68
C ASN A 200 -1.25 16.16 -1.68
N GLY A 201 -1.43 15.74 -0.43
CA GLY A 201 -0.36 15.49 0.55
C GLY A 201 0.17 14.04 0.60
N VAL A 202 -0.36 13.12 -0.22
CA VAL A 202 0.02 11.69 -0.20
C VAL A 202 0.83 11.29 -1.42
N MET A 203 1.86 10.46 -1.24
CA MET A 203 2.62 9.88 -2.37
C MET A 203 1.97 8.58 -2.87
N LEU A 204 1.96 7.52 -2.06
CA LEU A 204 1.26 6.26 -2.33
C LEU A 204 0.01 6.13 -1.46
N SER A 205 -1.15 5.92 -2.08
CA SER A 205 -2.41 5.66 -1.37
C SER A 205 -3.08 4.37 -1.87
N LEU A 206 -3.34 3.45 -0.93
CA LEU A 206 -4.04 2.19 -1.16
C LEU A 206 -5.36 2.21 -0.39
N ARG A 207 -6.45 1.78 -1.02
CA ARG A 207 -7.80 1.82 -0.45
C ARG A 207 -8.61 0.58 -0.83
N GLY A 208 -9.01 -0.21 0.17
CA GLY A 208 -9.82 -1.41 0.01
C GLY A 208 -11.31 -1.20 0.33
N GLY A 209 -12.19 -1.93 -0.37
CA GLY A 209 -13.60 -2.07 0.01
C GLY A 209 -14.45 -0.81 -0.11
N GLN A 210 -14.44 -0.16 -1.28
CA GLN A 210 -15.35 0.95 -1.58
C GLN A 210 -16.75 0.46 -2.03
N PRO A 211 -17.83 1.21 -1.75
CA PRO A 211 -19.15 0.96 -2.32
C PRO A 211 -19.17 1.24 -3.84
N LEU A 212 -20.09 0.62 -4.58
CA LEU A 212 -20.15 0.78 -6.05
C LEU A 212 -20.43 2.22 -6.53
N LEU A 213 -21.01 3.09 -5.70
CA LEU A 213 -21.36 4.46 -6.04
C LEU A 213 -20.91 5.44 -4.93
N GLY A 214 -20.47 6.64 -5.33
CA GLY A 214 -20.11 7.73 -4.40
C GLY A 214 -18.78 7.58 -3.64
N GLY A 215 -18.14 6.40 -3.68
CA GLY A 215 -16.85 6.10 -3.02
C GLY A 215 -15.63 6.78 -3.66
N GLY A 216 -15.65 8.09 -3.80
CA GLY A 216 -14.55 8.87 -4.35
C GLY A 216 -13.25 8.71 -3.55
N PHE A 217 -12.11 8.96 -4.21
CA PHE A 217 -10.77 8.78 -3.63
C PHE A 217 -10.40 9.92 -2.66
N ASN A 218 -11.21 10.10 -1.62
CA ASN A 218 -11.04 11.08 -0.57
C ASN A 218 -10.20 10.47 0.58
N VAL A 219 -8.90 10.74 0.55
CA VAL A 219 -7.95 10.32 1.60
C VAL A 219 -7.92 11.40 2.69
N PRO A 220 -8.44 11.12 3.91
CA PRO A 220 -8.43 12.06 5.02
C PRO A 220 -7.07 11.99 5.72
N VAL A 221 -6.03 12.57 5.10
CA VAL A 221 -4.67 12.67 5.67
C VAL A 221 -4.75 13.42 7.00
N MET A 222 -5.04 14.71 6.92
CA MET A 222 -5.39 15.52 8.09
C MET A 222 -6.91 15.53 8.24
N GLY A 223 -7.41 15.27 9.45
CA GLY A 223 -8.85 15.17 9.77
C GLY A 223 -9.65 16.47 9.76
N VAL A 224 -9.14 17.52 9.13
CA VAL A 224 -9.69 18.90 9.13
C VAL A 224 -10.64 19.12 7.96
N SER A 225 -11.66 19.97 8.08
CA SER A 225 -12.64 20.22 7.01
C SER A 225 -12.35 21.50 6.21
N ASP A 226 -11.79 22.52 6.86
CA ASP A 226 -11.51 23.83 6.29
C ASP A 226 -10.22 24.46 6.87
N ALA A 227 -9.97 25.73 6.55
CA ALA A 227 -8.80 26.47 7.03
C ALA A 227 -8.88 26.83 8.53
N TYR A 228 -10.08 26.88 9.13
CA TYR A 228 -10.26 27.15 10.56
C TYR A 228 -9.95 25.89 11.37
N ASP A 229 -10.42 24.72 10.95
CA ASP A 229 -10.01 23.42 11.50
C ASP A 229 -8.49 23.21 11.37
N LEU A 230 -7.90 23.56 10.21
CA LEU A 230 -6.45 23.49 10.01
C LEU A 230 -5.67 24.41 10.97
N ALA A 231 -6.14 25.63 11.19
CA ALA A 231 -5.54 26.56 12.14
C ALA A 231 -5.63 26.06 13.59
N ARG A 232 -6.69 25.32 13.95
CA ARG A 232 -6.84 24.67 15.26
C ARG A 232 -5.99 23.41 15.40
N TYR A 233 -5.73 22.70 14.31
CA TYR A 233 -4.84 21.54 14.27
C TYR A 233 -3.36 21.96 14.39
N GLY A 234 -2.97 23.07 13.77
CA GLY A 234 -1.68 23.74 13.99
C GLY A 234 -0.45 23.03 13.41
N GLN A 235 -0.63 21.90 12.72
CA GLN A 235 0.43 21.16 12.03
C GLN A 235 0.06 20.87 10.57
N ILE A 236 1.06 20.55 9.75
CA ILE A 236 0.91 20.17 8.35
C ILE A 236 1.71 18.88 8.14
N GLU A 237 1.06 17.86 7.60
CA GLU A 237 1.63 16.51 7.47
C GLU A 237 2.11 16.21 6.04
N CYS A 238 3.13 15.36 5.94
CA CYS A 238 3.60 14.74 4.70
C CYS A 238 3.48 13.22 4.86
N VAL A 239 2.72 12.54 3.99
CA VAL A 239 2.44 11.11 4.14
C VAL A 239 2.89 10.34 2.89
N PRO A 240 4.08 9.72 2.91
CA PRO A 240 4.57 8.92 1.78
C PRO A 240 3.70 7.67 1.51
N PHE A 241 3.13 7.07 2.56
CA PHE A 241 2.31 5.86 2.44
C PHE A 241 1.03 5.98 3.26
N TYR A 242 -0.11 5.87 2.59
CA TYR A 242 -1.42 5.75 3.21
C TYR A 242 -2.08 4.42 2.78
N ALA A 243 -2.64 3.69 3.74
CA ALA A 243 -3.43 2.49 3.45
C ALA A 243 -4.70 2.47 4.30
N ASP A 244 -5.87 2.34 3.66
CA ASP A 244 -7.12 2.05 4.34
C ASP A 244 -7.82 0.81 3.77
N ALA A 245 -8.74 0.27 4.57
CA ALA A 245 -9.71 -0.71 4.14
C ALA A 245 -11.03 -0.39 4.82
N THR A 246 -12.12 -0.35 4.05
CA THR A 246 -13.49 -0.17 4.54
C THR A 246 -14.25 -1.49 4.38
N ALA A 247 -15.12 -1.82 5.33
CA ALA A 247 -16.13 -2.86 5.15
C ALA A 247 -17.47 -2.16 4.89
N PRO A 248 -17.93 -2.05 3.63
CA PRO A 248 -19.20 -1.43 3.33
C PRO A 248 -20.37 -2.29 3.84
N ALA A 249 -21.55 -1.69 3.97
CA ALA A 249 -22.78 -2.46 4.15
C ALA A 249 -22.99 -3.40 2.94
N LEU A 250 -23.65 -4.55 3.17
CA LEU A 250 -24.08 -5.41 2.07
C LEU A 250 -25.03 -4.65 1.16
N GLU A 251 -24.75 -4.67 -0.14
CA GLU A 251 -25.65 -4.13 -1.15
C GLU A 251 -26.86 -5.08 -1.33
N SER A 252 -28.00 -4.55 -1.78
CA SER A 252 -29.26 -5.31 -1.84
C SER A 252 -29.18 -6.57 -2.71
N TRP A 253 -28.41 -6.55 -3.79
CA TRP A 253 -28.18 -7.72 -4.65
C TRP A 253 -27.36 -8.83 -3.98
N GLN A 254 -26.63 -8.54 -2.89
CA GLN A 254 -25.83 -9.52 -2.17
C GLN A 254 -26.66 -10.37 -1.21
N THR A 255 -27.96 -10.14 -1.06
CA THR A 255 -28.83 -10.88 -0.12
C THR A 255 -29.92 -11.65 -0.86
N VAL A 256 -30.07 -12.93 -0.53
CA VAL A 256 -31.07 -13.85 -1.10
C VAL A 256 -31.96 -14.40 0.03
N GLY A 257 -33.25 -14.58 -0.23
CA GLY A 257 -34.23 -15.15 0.71
C GLY A 257 -34.21 -16.70 0.78
N SER A 258 -34.96 -17.28 1.71
CA SER A 258 -35.23 -18.73 1.76
C SER A 258 -36.07 -19.19 0.56
N ALA A 259 -36.18 -20.50 0.33
CA ALA A 259 -37.07 -21.02 -0.72
C ALA A 259 -38.56 -20.65 -0.53
N ASP A 260 -38.99 -20.33 0.69
CA ASP A 260 -40.34 -19.81 0.99
C ASP A 260 -40.53 -18.34 0.57
N SER A 261 -39.43 -17.63 0.29
CA SER A 261 -39.45 -16.33 -0.39
C SER A 261 -39.61 -16.55 -1.89
N ALA A 262 -40.37 -15.69 -2.58
CA ALA A 262 -40.63 -15.83 -4.01
C ALA A 262 -39.33 -15.99 -4.82
N GLY A 263 -39.07 -17.20 -5.34
CA GLY A 263 -37.88 -17.52 -6.14
C GLY A 263 -36.55 -17.64 -5.37
N GLY A 264 -36.59 -17.80 -4.03
CA GLY A 264 -35.41 -17.84 -3.16
C GLY A 264 -34.57 -19.11 -3.22
N ALA A 265 -33.60 -19.22 -2.32
CA ALA A 265 -32.50 -20.18 -2.41
C ALA A 265 -32.94 -21.65 -2.22
N VAL A 266 -32.76 -22.48 -3.26
CA VAL A 266 -32.92 -23.94 -3.20
C VAL A 266 -31.55 -24.61 -3.32
N TYR A 267 -31.09 -25.28 -2.26
CA TYR A 267 -29.74 -25.89 -2.24
C TYR A 267 -29.74 -27.36 -2.69
N SER A 268 -28.63 -27.76 -3.30
CA SER A 268 -28.23 -29.16 -3.50
C SER A 268 -26.85 -29.40 -2.87
N ALA A 269 -26.28 -30.60 -3.05
CA ALA A 269 -24.97 -30.97 -2.50
C ALA A 269 -23.81 -30.06 -2.97
N ASP A 270 -23.90 -29.49 -4.18
CA ASP A 270 -22.87 -28.64 -4.78
C ASP A 270 -23.43 -27.45 -5.59
N THR A 271 -24.73 -27.18 -5.52
CA THR A 271 -25.34 -25.99 -6.13
C THR A 271 -26.29 -25.25 -5.18
N VAL A 272 -26.62 -24.03 -5.55
CA VAL A 272 -27.87 -23.35 -5.15
C VAL A 272 -28.54 -22.80 -6.41
N THR A 273 -29.84 -23.04 -6.52
CA THR A 273 -30.68 -22.53 -7.62
C THR A 273 -31.51 -21.36 -7.12
N LEU A 274 -31.58 -20.31 -7.94
CA LEU A 274 -32.37 -19.09 -7.74
C LEU A 274 -33.37 -18.93 -8.90
N ASP A 275 -34.47 -18.21 -8.66
CA ASP A 275 -35.26 -17.70 -9.78
C ASP A 275 -34.45 -16.65 -10.56
N ALA A 276 -34.19 -16.95 -11.84
CA ALA A 276 -33.35 -16.12 -12.70
C ALA A 276 -33.96 -14.73 -13.02
N THR A 277 -35.27 -14.57 -12.84
CA THR A 277 -35.99 -13.30 -13.03
C THR A 277 -35.93 -12.45 -11.76
N VAL A 278 -36.27 -13.03 -10.61
CA VAL A 278 -36.27 -12.33 -9.31
C VAL A 278 -34.85 -11.93 -8.90
N TYR A 279 -33.89 -12.84 -9.04
CA TYR A 279 -32.50 -12.66 -8.61
C TYR A 279 -31.56 -12.31 -9.77
N ALA A 280 -32.08 -11.73 -10.86
CA ALA A 280 -31.29 -11.32 -12.04
C ALA A 280 -30.08 -10.43 -11.68
N ALA A 281 -30.26 -9.45 -10.78
CA ALA A 281 -29.18 -8.58 -10.32
C ALA A 281 -28.12 -9.34 -9.50
N THR A 282 -28.56 -10.28 -8.64
CA THR A 282 -27.68 -11.14 -7.86
C THR A 282 -26.85 -12.06 -8.76
N LEU A 283 -27.48 -12.74 -9.72
CA LEU A 283 -26.82 -13.60 -10.70
C LEU A 283 -25.89 -12.81 -11.63
N ALA A 284 -26.22 -11.55 -11.94
CA ALA A 284 -25.33 -10.65 -12.66
C ALA A 284 -24.06 -10.33 -11.85
N GLY A 285 -24.20 -10.10 -10.54
CA GLY A 285 -23.13 -9.73 -9.60
C GLY A 285 -22.23 -10.88 -9.13
N ILE A 286 -22.76 -12.10 -8.94
CA ILE A 286 -21.97 -13.26 -8.51
C ILE A 286 -20.90 -13.61 -9.56
N ARG A 287 -19.68 -13.89 -9.08
CA ARG A 287 -18.52 -14.33 -9.87
C ARG A 287 -17.90 -15.60 -9.28
N CYS A 288 -17.19 -16.35 -10.12
CA CYS A 288 -16.31 -17.44 -9.66
C CYS A 288 -15.32 -16.90 -8.61
N GLY A 289 -15.07 -17.67 -7.55
CA GLY A 289 -14.28 -17.26 -6.39
C GLY A 289 -15.05 -16.44 -5.33
N ASN A 290 -16.31 -16.07 -5.55
CA ASN A 290 -17.14 -15.52 -4.48
C ASN A 290 -17.43 -16.58 -3.40
N VAL A 291 -17.68 -16.11 -2.17
CA VAL A 291 -18.08 -16.95 -1.04
C VAL A 291 -19.57 -16.78 -0.86
N ILE A 292 -20.33 -17.87 -0.82
CA ILE A 292 -21.71 -17.85 -0.35
C ILE A 292 -21.71 -18.21 1.14
N ARG A 293 -22.42 -17.43 1.95
CA ARG A 293 -22.63 -17.68 3.39
C ARG A 293 -24.12 -17.75 3.69
N THR A 294 -24.63 -18.89 4.13
CA THR A 294 -26.06 -19.03 4.43
C THR A 294 -26.45 -18.36 5.75
N LEU A 295 -27.72 -17.97 5.86
CA LEU A 295 -28.31 -17.26 7.01
C LEU A 295 -28.78 -18.20 8.14
N HIS A 296 -28.38 -19.47 8.11
CA HIS A 296 -28.67 -20.44 9.17
C HIS A 296 -27.94 -20.08 10.48
N PRO A 297 -28.45 -20.51 11.65
CA PRO A 297 -27.76 -20.35 12.94
C PRO A 297 -26.35 -20.95 12.93
N VAL A 298 -26.20 -22.14 12.32
CA VAL A 298 -24.90 -22.70 11.92
C VAL A 298 -24.71 -22.41 10.45
N LYS A 299 -23.85 -21.43 10.14
CA LYS A 299 -23.66 -20.93 8.77
C LYS A 299 -22.93 -21.96 7.90
N TYR A 300 -23.49 -22.20 6.72
CA TYR A 300 -22.85 -23.00 5.67
C TYR A 300 -22.10 -22.05 4.72
N TYR A 301 -20.93 -22.49 4.28
CA TYR A 301 -20.04 -21.77 3.37
C TYR A 301 -19.82 -22.61 2.12
N GLY A 302 -19.78 -21.96 0.95
CA GLY A 302 -19.37 -22.57 -0.31
C GLY A 302 -18.67 -21.56 -1.22
N LEU A 303 -17.65 -22.00 -1.96
CA LEU A 303 -16.92 -21.17 -2.92
C LEU A 303 -17.48 -21.37 -4.32
N VAL A 304 -17.94 -20.30 -4.96
CA VAL A 304 -18.55 -20.35 -6.30
C VAL A 304 -17.53 -20.80 -7.34
N LYS A 305 -17.78 -21.94 -7.99
CA LYS A 305 -17.04 -22.46 -9.16
C LYS A 305 -17.59 -21.89 -10.47
N ALA A 306 -18.91 -21.80 -10.60
CA ALA A 306 -19.60 -21.41 -11.82
C ALA A 306 -20.96 -20.75 -11.52
N VAL A 307 -21.46 -19.97 -12.47
CA VAL A 307 -22.78 -19.32 -12.43
C VAL A 307 -23.41 -19.45 -13.81
N ASP A 308 -24.52 -20.17 -13.92
CA ASP A 308 -25.41 -20.07 -15.07
C ASP A 308 -26.48 -19.02 -14.78
N LYS A 309 -26.36 -17.88 -15.46
CA LYS A 309 -27.26 -16.72 -15.30
C LYS A 309 -28.61 -16.91 -15.99
N VAL A 310 -28.76 -17.93 -16.85
CA VAL A 310 -29.99 -18.22 -17.59
C VAL A 310 -30.86 -19.21 -16.80
N SER A 311 -30.28 -20.29 -16.27
CA SER A 311 -31.01 -21.24 -15.43
C SER A 311 -31.08 -20.83 -13.95
N GLY A 312 -30.30 -19.83 -13.52
CA GLY A 312 -30.23 -19.39 -12.12
C GLY A 312 -29.42 -20.31 -11.20
N VAL A 313 -28.69 -21.27 -11.76
CA VAL A 313 -27.88 -22.24 -11.01
C VAL A 313 -26.49 -21.68 -10.71
N VAL A 314 -26.15 -21.63 -9.42
CA VAL A 314 -24.81 -21.30 -8.92
C VAL A 314 -24.15 -22.56 -8.37
N THR A 315 -23.05 -22.99 -8.97
CA THR A 315 -22.28 -24.17 -8.53
C THR A 315 -21.20 -23.76 -7.54
N VAL A 316 -21.11 -24.43 -6.39
CA VAL A 316 -20.06 -24.24 -5.37
C VAL A 316 -19.10 -25.43 -5.30
N ASP A 317 -17.93 -25.25 -4.70
CA ASP A 317 -16.95 -26.32 -4.51
C ASP A 317 -17.49 -27.46 -3.64
N LYS A 318 -18.12 -27.09 -2.52
CA LYS A 318 -18.91 -27.91 -1.59
C LYS A 318 -19.68 -26.99 -0.64
N TRP A 319 -20.54 -27.53 0.21
CA TRP A 319 -20.99 -26.83 1.41
C TRP A 319 -20.28 -27.36 2.66
N ALA A 320 -19.79 -26.45 3.49
CA ALA A 320 -19.12 -26.76 4.75
C ALA A 320 -19.58 -25.84 5.90
N THR A 321 -19.50 -26.37 7.12
CA THR A 321 -19.60 -25.64 8.39
C THR A 321 -18.25 -25.74 9.11
N PRO A 322 -18.01 -25.01 10.21
CA PRO A 322 -16.79 -25.16 11.00
C PRO A 322 -16.54 -26.57 11.57
N ALA A 323 -17.53 -27.47 11.55
CA ALA A 323 -17.45 -28.82 12.10
C ALA A 323 -17.45 -29.95 11.04
N ALA A 324 -17.98 -29.71 9.84
CA ALA A 324 -18.16 -30.76 8.82
C ALA A 324 -18.22 -30.20 7.39
N THR A 325 -17.91 -31.05 6.40
CA THR A 325 -17.82 -30.74 4.97
C THR A 325 -18.75 -31.64 4.14
N ASN A 326 -18.99 -31.29 2.88
CA ASN A 326 -19.80 -32.05 1.91
C ASN A 326 -21.25 -32.21 2.37
N LEU A 327 -21.79 -31.15 2.98
CA LEU A 327 -23.16 -31.10 3.46
C LEU A 327 -24.11 -30.63 2.35
N THR A 328 -25.43 -30.73 2.58
CA THR A 328 -26.44 -29.98 1.83
C THR A 328 -27.14 -29.05 2.81
N PRO A 329 -27.10 -27.72 2.64
CA PRO A 329 -27.84 -26.79 3.48
C PRO A 329 -29.35 -27.02 3.34
N PRO A 330 -30.14 -26.90 4.41
CA PRO A 330 -31.60 -26.81 4.29
C PRO A 330 -32.01 -25.57 3.48
N SER A 331 -33.07 -25.64 2.68
CA SER A 331 -33.59 -24.49 1.92
C SER A 331 -34.44 -23.52 2.74
N SER A 332 -34.48 -23.69 4.06
CA SER A 332 -35.25 -22.87 5.02
C SER A 332 -34.66 -21.48 5.27
N CYS A 333 -33.40 -21.23 4.91
CA CYS A 333 -32.77 -19.92 5.03
C CYS A 333 -32.09 -19.54 3.73
N GLY A 334 -32.09 -18.24 3.42
CA GLY A 334 -31.33 -17.70 2.29
C GLY A 334 -29.84 -17.51 2.59
N PHE A 335 -29.17 -16.66 1.82
CA PHE A 335 -27.72 -16.43 1.93
C PHE A 335 -27.27 -15.02 1.58
N GLU A 336 -26.03 -14.73 1.94
CA GLU A 336 -25.29 -13.53 1.58
C GLU A 336 -24.15 -13.87 0.60
N VAL A 337 -23.95 -13.03 -0.42
CA VAL A 337 -22.86 -13.13 -1.40
C VAL A 337 -21.67 -12.29 -0.94
N HIS A 338 -20.53 -12.96 -0.76
CA HIS A 338 -19.24 -12.38 -0.41
C HIS A 338 -19.26 -11.38 0.77
N PRO A 339 -19.84 -11.72 1.93
CA PRO A 339 -19.89 -10.83 3.08
C PRO A 339 -18.50 -10.62 3.70
N ILE A 340 -17.99 -9.39 3.62
CA ILE A 340 -16.73 -8.99 4.25
C ILE A 340 -16.94 -8.96 5.77
N THR A 341 -16.25 -9.84 6.50
CA THR A 341 -16.32 -9.95 7.97
C THR A 341 -15.08 -9.45 8.68
N LYS A 342 -14.00 -9.24 7.95
CA LYS A 342 -12.72 -8.78 8.48
C LYS A 342 -11.96 -8.03 7.40
N ILE A 343 -11.34 -6.94 7.79
CA ILE A 343 -10.50 -6.10 6.95
C ILE A 343 -9.07 -6.05 7.50
N TYR A 344 -8.12 -5.85 6.60
CA TYR A 344 -6.72 -5.63 6.90
C TYR A 344 -6.23 -4.47 6.02
N PRO A 345 -6.06 -3.25 6.56
CA PRO A 345 -5.41 -2.15 5.83
C PRO A 345 -3.96 -2.49 5.46
N LEU A 346 -3.30 -3.32 6.28
CA LEU A 346 -1.95 -3.82 6.07
C LEU A 346 -1.82 -5.25 6.62
N ASN A 347 -1.11 -6.13 5.90
CA ASN A 347 -0.84 -7.52 6.31
C ASN A 347 0.53 -7.96 5.74
N ILE A 348 1.57 -7.94 6.58
CA ILE A 348 2.96 -8.21 6.20
C ILE A 348 3.40 -9.52 6.83
N ASN A 349 4.06 -10.39 6.06
CA ASN A 349 4.49 -11.72 6.48
C ASN A 349 5.91 -12.00 5.96
N ALA A 350 6.74 -12.65 6.77
CA ALA A 350 8.05 -13.15 6.38
C ALA A 350 8.09 -14.67 6.55
N PHE A 351 8.67 -15.39 5.59
CA PHE A 351 8.71 -16.85 5.57
C PHE A 351 10.16 -17.36 5.42
N LEU A 352 10.65 -18.05 6.45
CA LEU A 352 11.87 -18.86 6.37
C LEU A 352 11.45 -20.31 6.12
N THR A 353 12.03 -20.94 5.11
CA THR A 353 11.71 -22.33 4.71
C THR A 353 12.84 -23.26 5.14
N ALA A 354 12.58 -24.57 5.19
CA ALA A 354 13.52 -25.55 5.75
C ALA A 354 14.92 -25.54 5.11
N ASN A 355 15.03 -25.07 3.86
CA ASN A 355 16.28 -25.00 3.10
C ASN A 355 16.69 -23.55 2.76
N SER A 356 16.11 -22.52 3.40
CA SER A 356 16.52 -21.13 3.16
C SER A 356 17.87 -20.84 3.82
N TYR A 357 18.79 -20.23 3.06
CA TYR A 357 20.10 -19.80 3.59
C TYR A 357 20.00 -18.71 4.68
N ALA A 358 18.92 -17.92 4.67
CA ALA A 358 18.67 -16.89 5.67
C ALA A 358 18.30 -17.50 7.03
N ASN A 359 19.08 -17.18 8.06
CA ASN A 359 18.80 -17.54 9.46
C ASN A 359 18.00 -16.45 10.21
N ASN A 360 17.92 -15.25 9.66
CA ASN A 360 17.37 -14.06 10.30
C ASN A 360 16.25 -13.48 9.42
N ALA A 361 15.18 -12.99 10.05
CA ALA A 361 14.10 -12.27 9.37
C ALA A 361 13.53 -11.17 10.27
N VAL A 362 13.16 -10.05 9.66
CA VAL A 362 12.48 -8.90 10.30
C VAL A 362 11.22 -8.62 9.50
N ILE A 363 10.07 -8.50 10.18
CA ILE A 363 8.76 -8.30 9.52
C ILE A 363 8.56 -6.81 9.15
N GLY A 364 9.14 -5.90 9.94
CA GLY A 364 9.19 -4.47 9.67
C GLY A 364 10.21 -3.80 10.58
N GLU A 365 10.83 -2.73 10.09
CA GLU A 365 11.83 -1.93 10.79
C GLU A 365 11.43 -0.45 10.69
N PHE A 366 11.49 0.27 11.80
CA PHE A 366 11.05 1.66 11.91
C PHE A 366 12.16 2.47 12.60
N GLY A 367 12.85 3.30 11.83
CA GLY A 367 13.96 4.12 12.31
C GLY A 367 13.67 5.62 12.17
N ALA A 368 14.21 6.42 13.08
CA ALA A 368 14.14 7.88 13.04
C ALA A 368 15.53 8.47 13.30
N SER A 369 15.83 9.61 12.68
CA SER A 369 17.04 10.40 12.91
C SER A 369 16.66 11.83 13.28
N ALA A 370 17.25 12.35 14.35
CA ALA A 370 17.01 13.71 14.85
C ALA A 370 18.35 14.44 14.98
N GLN A 371 18.54 15.49 14.17
CA GLN A 371 19.75 16.32 14.12
C GLN A 371 19.41 17.80 14.31
N LYS A 372 18.42 18.10 15.16
CA LYS A 372 17.90 19.45 15.41
C LYS A 372 17.89 19.72 16.92
N ASP A 373 18.39 20.88 17.32
CA ASP A 373 18.54 21.30 18.73
C ASP A 373 17.23 21.32 19.53
N TYR A 374 16.09 21.44 18.84
CA TYR A 374 14.76 21.27 19.41
C TYR A 374 13.91 20.36 18.52
N THR A 375 13.52 19.22 19.06
CA THR A 375 12.50 18.33 18.51
C THR A 375 11.23 18.38 19.34
N GLY A 376 10.07 18.28 18.68
CA GLY A 376 8.82 17.91 19.35
C GLY A 376 8.79 16.41 19.68
N SER A 377 7.61 15.82 19.68
CA SER A 377 7.47 14.35 19.81
C SER A 377 8.04 13.66 18.56
N VAL A 378 9.02 12.77 18.75
CA VAL A 378 9.60 11.92 17.70
C VAL A 378 9.30 10.47 18.07
N ASN A 379 8.30 9.88 17.42
CA ASN A 379 7.75 8.58 17.77
C ASN A 379 8.14 7.53 16.72
N GLY A 380 8.51 6.32 17.14
CA GLY A 380 8.80 5.21 16.22
C GLY A 380 7.54 4.52 15.68
N LEU A 381 6.50 4.41 16.51
CA LEU A 381 5.17 3.94 16.15
C LEU A 381 4.14 4.68 17.01
N ASP A 382 3.11 5.24 16.38
CA ASP A 382 1.97 5.86 17.06
C ASP A 382 0.69 5.07 16.72
N VAL A 383 -0.18 4.87 17.70
CA VAL A 383 -1.38 4.03 17.60
C VAL A 383 -2.56 4.73 18.27
N VAL A 384 -3.41 5.34 17.44
CA VAL A 384 -4.50 6.22 17.89
C VAL A 384 -5.88 5.60 17.66
N THR A 385 -6.83 5.94 18.53
CA THR A 385 -8.27 5.74 18.27
C THR A 385 -8.81 7.00 17.60
N LEU A 386 -9.45 6.86 16.44
CA LEU A 386 -9.94 8.01 15.67
C LEU A 386 -11.19 8.62 16.34
N ALA A 387 -11.34 9.94 16.25
CA ALA A 387 -12.35 10.70 17.00
C ALA A 387 -13.81 10.30 16.72
N GLN A 388 -14.09 9.73 15.55
CA GLN A 388 -15.41 9.22 15.15
C GLN A 388 -15.78 7.83 15.73
N SER A 389 -14.90 7.21 16.52
CA SER A 389 -15.16 5.91 17.15
C SER A 389 -16.26 6.01 18.23
N THR A 390 -17.35 5.27 18.06
CA THR A 390 -18.48 5.23 19.00
C THR A 390 -18.41 4.10 20.03
N TYR A 391 -17.39 3.26 19.96
CA TYR A 391 -17.12 2.14 20.86
C TYR A 391 -15.63 2.09 21.21
N ASP A 392 -15.29 1.63 22.42
CA ASP A 392 -13.90 1.41 22.83
C ASP A 392 -13.27 0.26 22.02
N LEU A 393 -12.01 0.43 21.60
CA LEU A 393 -11.26 -0.59 20.85
C LEU A 393 -10.62 -1.61 21.78
N THR A 394 -10.49 -2.87 21.33
CA THR A 394 -10.08 -4.00 22.19
C THR A 394 -8.61 -3.96 22.63
N ALA A 395 -7.68 -3.59 21.75
CA ALA A 395 -6.25 -3.50 22.03
C ALA A 395 -5.54 -2.64 20.98
N GLY A 396 -4.64 -1.75 21.41
CA GLY A 396 -3.79 -0.98 20.49
C GLY A 396 -2.69 -1.84 19.85
N VAL A 397 -2.05 -2.71 20.64
CA VAL A 397 -1.07 -3.69 20.16
C VAL A 397 -1.46 -5.09 20.66
N LEU A 398 -1.51 -6.06 19.75
CA LEU A 398 -1.94 -7.44 20.05
C LEU A 398 -0.95 -8.46 19.49
N VAL A 399 0.00 -8.89 20.31
CA VAL A 399 0.95 -9.97 19.99
C VAL A 399 0.35 -11.32 20.36
N ARG A 400 0.37 -12.29 19.44
CA ARG A 400 -0.22 -13.62 19.64
C ARG A 400 0.61 -14.73 19.00
N SER A 401 0.58 -15.90 19.63
CA SER A 401 1.17 -17.15 19.13
C SER A 401 0.17 -17.95 18.29
N ALA A 402 0.61 -19.05 17.67
CA ALA A 402 -0.27 -19.90 16.86
C ALA A 402 -1.43 -20.47 17.70
N GLY A 403 -2.66 -20.31 17.20
CA GLY A 403 -3.89 -20.64 17.94
C GLY A 403 -4.14 -22.15 18.09
N ALA A 404 -5.06 -22.51 19.00
CA ALA A 404 -5.35 -23.91 19.34
C ALA A 404 -5.85 -24.78 18.17
N GLN A 405 -6.44 -24.16 17.13
CA GLN A 405 -6.93 -24.83 15.90
C GLN A 405 -5.84 -25.03 14.83
N ALA A 406 -4.60 -24.59 15.05
CA ALA A 406 -3.51 -24.92 14.14
C ALA A 406 -3.17 -26.42 14.21
N THR A 407 -3.26 -27.11 13.07
CA THR A 407 -2.83 -28.51 12.93
C THR A 407 -1.31 -28.60 12.92
N GLY A 408 -0.69 -28.66 14.09
CA GLY A 408 0.77 -28.82 14.20
C GLY A 408 1.35 -28.37 15.55
N ASN A 409 2.67 -28.23 15.59
CA ASN A 409 3.40 -27.75 16.76
C ASN A 409 3.05 -26.29 17.07
N LYS A 410 2.38 -26.06 18.21
CA LYS A 410 1.93 -24.74 18.70
C LYS A 410 3.11 -23.89 19.20
N LYS A 411 3.94 -23.41 18.28
CA LYS A 411 5.05 -22.49 18.57
C LYS A 411 4.54 -21.06 18.79
N GLY A 412 5.34 -20.25 19.46
CA GLY A 412 5.01 -18.90 19.86
C GLY A 412 6.24 -18.02 20.07
N TRP A 413 6.01 -16.77 20.40
CA TRP A 413 7.05 -15.78 20.70
C TRP A 413 7.76 -16.14 22.01
N ILE A 414 9.10 -16.11 22.01
CA ILE A 414 9.89 -16.26 23.25
C ILE A 414 9.77 -14.99 24.10
N ASN A 415 9.87 -13.83 23.45
CA ASN A 415 9.60 -12.52 24.04
C ASN A 415 8.57 -11.83 23.14
N ALA A 416 7.42 -11.42 23.69
CA ALA A 416 6.43 -10.62 22.97
C ALA A 416 6.84 -9.14 22.88
N TYR A 417 7.63 -8.68 23.84
CA TYR A 417 8.26 -7.35 23.90
C TYR A 417 9.69 -7.51 24.40
N ARG A 418 10.62 -6.73 23.84
CA ARG A 418 12.02 -6.64 24.27
C ARG A 418 12.52 -5.23 23.93
N ALA A 419 13.06 -4.54 24.92
CA ALA A 419 13.71 -3.24 24.76
C ALA A 419 15.17 -3.34 25.20
N GLU A 420 16.04 -2.62 24.51
CA GLU A 420 17.49 -2.61 24.73
C GLU A 420 18.00 -1.18 24.71
N GLY A 421 18.81 -0.78 25.69
CA GLY A 421 19.42 0.55 25.77
C GLY A 421 18.45 1.71 26.07
N ALA A 422 17.14 1.48 26.16
CA ALA A 422 16.18 2.52 26.51
C ALA A 422 16.33 2.96 27.99
N ILE A 423 16.21 4.26 28.24
CA ILE A 423 16.26 4.85 29.59
C ILE A 423 15.07 4.39 30.43
N MET A 424 13.87 4.34 29.82
CA MET A 424 12.64 3.80 30.40
C MET A 424 12.02 2.80 29.42
N ASN A 425 11.78 1.56 29.88
CA ASN A 425 11.26 0.49 29.02
C ASN A 425 9.72 0.45 28.95
N PHE A 426 9.03 0.93 29.98
CA PHE A 426 7.57 1.01 30.01
C PHE A 426 7.15 2.17 30.92
N VAL A 427 6.21 2.98 30.44
CA VAL A 427 5.59 4.07 31.20
C VAL A 427 4.09 4.01 30.95
N SER A 428 3.31 4.07 32.03
CA SER A 428 1.86 4.28 31.99
C SER A 428 1.59 5.63 32.64
N ALA A 429 0.93 6.52 31.92
CA ALA A 429 0.59 7.86 32.38
C ALA A 429 -0.90 8.14 32.13
N ASP A 430 -1.52 8.98 32.96
CA ASP A 430 -2.93 9.33 32.81
C ASP A 430 -3.15 10.30 31.64
N GLY A 431 -4.33 10.17 31.01
CA GLY A 431 -4.83 11.08 29.98
C GLY A 431 -6.29 11.41 30.23
N VAL A 432 -7.07 11.57 29.16
CA VAL A 432 -8.52 11.87 29.24
C VAL A 432 -9.33 10.71 29.88
N LYS A 433 -8.81 9.48 29.82
CA LYS A 433 -9.38 8.29 30.46
C LYS A 433 -8.52 7.89 31.66
N THR A 434 -9.15 7.65 32.81
CA THR A 434 -8.46 7.19 34.03
C THR A 434 -8.00 5.74 33.91
N THR A 435 -6.72 5.47 34.17
CA THR A 435 -6.16 4.13 34.12
C THR A 435 -6.64 3.29 35.32
N ARG A 436 -7.23 2.12 35.08
CA ARG A 436 -7.70 1.22 36.17
C ARG A 436 -6.61 0.34 36.78
N ALA A 437 -5.58 -0.01 35.99
CA ALA A 437 -4.40 -0.75 36.42
C ALA A 437 -3.25 -0.47 35.43
N GLY A 438 -2.06 -0.10 35.93
CA GLY A 438 -0.88 0.14 35.08
C GLY A 438 -0.15 -1.15 34.64
N PHE A 439 -0.38 -2.26 35.36
CA PHE A 439 0.04 -3.60 34.98
C PHE A 439 -1.05 -4.59 35.41
N TYR A 440 -1.43 -5.51 34.52
CA TYR A 440 -2.48 -6.50 34.77
C TYR A 440 -2.13 -7.81 34.07
N GLU A 441 -1.95 -8.87 34.86
CA GLU A 441 -1.57 -10.20 34.40
C GLU A 441 -2.70 -11.19 34.75
N THR A 442 -3.06 -12.05 33.80
CA THR A 442 -4.21 -12.98 33.90
C THR A 442 -3.95 -14.36 33.29
N SER A 443 -2.73 -14.63 32.81
CA SER A 443 -2.33 -15.91 32.27
C SER A 443 -2.05 -16.96 33.35
N THR A 444 -1.92 -18.21 32.93
CA THR A 444 -1.48 -19.33 33.79
C THR A 444 0.06 -19.40 33.88
N ALA A 445 0.75 -18.26 33.91
CA ALA A 445 2.21 -18.21 33.97
C ALA A 445 2.73 -18.75 35.31
N VAL A 446 3.83 -19.50 35.28
CA VAL A 446 4.53 -19.99 36.48
C VAL A 446 5.08 -18.84 37.35
N CYS A 447 5.33 -17.68 36.74
CA CYS A 447 5.84 -16.48 37.40
C CYS A 447 5.31 -15.24 36.67
N GLY A 448 4.60 -14.36 37.38
CA GLY A 448 4.05 -13.12 36.80
C GLY A 448 5.06 -11.99 36.65
N LEU A 449 6.04 -11.88 37.57
CA LEU A 449 7.13 -10.92 37.51
C LEU A 449 8.44 -11.58 37.97
N ARG A 450 9.48 -11.56 37.13
CA ARG A 450 10.77 -12.17 37.39
C ARG A 450 11.90 -11.16 37.34
N PHE A 451 12.68 -11.07 38.41
CA PHE A 451 13.93 -10.33 38.46
C PHE A 451 15.12 -11.30 38.45
N ALA A 452 16.21 -10.94 37.76
CA ALA A 452 17.37 -11.81 37.54
C ALA A 452 18.61 -11.41 38.37
N GLY A 453 18.43 -10.69 39.48
CA GLY A 453 19.52 -10.31 40.39
C GLY A 453 20.52 -9.26 39.88
N LYS A 454 20.33 -8.73 38.67
CA LYS A 454 21.23 -7.73 38.06
C LYS A 454 20.87 -6.27 38.38
N ASN A 455 19.71 -6.01 38.95
CA ASN A 455 19.23 -4.65 39.22
C ASN A 455 19.88 -4.11 40.49
N ALA A 456 20.24 -2.82 40.54
CA ALA A 456 20.64 -2.17 41.79
C ALA A 456 19.48 -2.18 42.80
N PHE A 457 18.28 -1.84 42.33
CA PHE A 457 17.01 -1.95 43.04
C PHE A 457 16.03 -2.70 42.12
N SER A 458 15.40 -3.78 42.59
CA SER A 458 14.44 -4.58 41.81
C SER A 458 13.07 -3.91 41.74
N VAL A 459 12.62 -3.34 42.86
CA VAL A 459 11.38 -2.57 42.96
C VAL A 459 11.64 -1.36 43.84
N LEU A 460 11.18 -0.19 43.40
CA LEU A 460 11.38 1.09 44.07
C LEU A 460 10.06 1.86 44.02
N TYR A 461 9.66 2.41 45.17
CA TYR A 461 8.49 3.29 45.30
C TYR A 461 9.02 4.68 45.57
N SER A 462 8.74 5.64 44.68
CA SER A 462 9.21 7.02 44.78
C SER A 462 8.14 7.94 45.37
N LYS A 463 8.57 9.01 46.04
CA LYS A 463 7.72 10.12 46.51
C LYS A 463 7.75 11.36 45.60
N VAL A 464 8.55 11.33 44.53
CA VAL A 464 8.72 12.44 43.57
C VAL A 464 8.20 12.06 42.18
N THR A 465 7.88 13.06 41.36
CA THR A 465 7.39 12.88 39.98
C THR A 465 8.51 12.80 38.94
N ASP A 466 9.76 13.09 39.32
CA ASP A 466 10.91 12.89 38.45
C ASP A 466 11.19 11.38 38.32
N VAL A 467 10.93 10.83 37.15
CA VAL A 467 11.12 9.40 36.86
C VAL A 467 12.60 8.99 36.81
N THR A 468 13.52 9.94 36.72
CA THR A 468 14.97 9.67 36.71
C THR A 468 15.57 9.62 38.11
N ASP A 469 14.87 10.13 39.13
CA ASP A 469 15.30 10.08 40.53
C ASP A 469 15.03 8.70 41.14
N VAL A 470 16.10 7.91 41.25
CA VAL A 470 16.13 6.61 41.92
C VAL A 470 16.89 6.66 43.27
N THR A 471 17.03 7.85 43.87
CA THR A 471 17.76 8.02 45.13
C THR A 471 17.03 7.35 46.30
N PRO A 472 17.75 6.67 47.22
CA PRO A 472 17.13 6.09 48.40
C PRO A 472 16.36 7.13 49.25
N GLU A 473 16.85 8.36 49.33
CA GLU A 473 16.30 9.48 50.11
C GLU A 473 14.87 9.84 49.69
N ASN A 474 14.56 9.70 48.40
CA ASN A 474 13.23 9.95 47.84
C ASN A 474 12.40 8.67 47.64
N SER A 475 12.94 7.52 48.04
CA SER A 475 12.34 6.20 47.86
C SER A 475 11.87 5.56 49.17
N PRO A 476 10.61 5.75 49.59
CA PRO A 476 10.09 5.15 50.82
C PRO A 476 10.20 3.61 50.91
N MET A 477 10.09 2.88 49.80
CA MET A 477 10.18 1.42 49.81
C MET A 477 11.09 0.90 48.69
N ILE A 478 11.99 -0.02 49.03
CA ILE A 478 13.01 -0.55 48.12
C ILE A 478 13.19 -2.05 48.36
N VAL A 479 13.08 -2.84 47.29
CA VAL A 479 13.41 -4.27 47.26
C VAL A 479 14.67 -4.48 46.41
N GLY A 480 15.68 -5.15 46.96
CA GLY A 480 16.98 -5.37 46.33
C GLY A 480 17.01 -6.49 45.26
N PRO A 481 18.15 -6.70 44.59
CA PRO A 481 18.35 -7.74 43.55
C PRO A 481 17.97 -9.15 43.98
N LEU A 482 18.20 -9.49 45.25
CA LEU A 482 17.99 -10.84 45.81
C LEU A 482 16.66 -10.96 46.59
N GLY A 483 15.74 -10.02 46.42
CA GLY A 483 14.44 -10.00 47.13
C GLY A 483 14.49 -9.47 48.56
N SER A 484 15.63 -8.96 49.02
CA SER A 484 15.79 -8.34 50.34
C SER A 484 15.12 -6.96 50.42
N ASN A 485 14.29 -6.71 51.42
CA ASN A 485 13.75 -5.37 51.70
C ASN A 485 14.87 -4.47 52.25
N TYR A 486 15.28 -3.45 51.49
CA TYR A 486 16.24 -2.44 51.94
C TYR A 486 15.57 -1.29 52.69
N ARG A 487 14.34 -0.94 52.29
CA ARG A 487 13.46 0.00 53.01
C ARG A 487 12.03 -0.52 52.95
N GLN A 488 11.36 -0.55 54.10
CA GLN A 488 9.96 -0.93 54.26
C GLN A 488 9.34 -0.02 55.32
N PHE A 489 8.12 0.46 55.07
CA PHE A 489 7.29 1.12 56.08
C PHE A 489 6.23 0.16 56.59
N ASP A 490 6.25 -0.12 57.89
CA ASP A 490 5.11 -0.75 58.55
C ASP A 490 4.04 0.31 58.83
N ARG A 491 2.77 0.04 58.50
CA ARG A 491 1.67 0.92 58.91
C ARG A 491 1.49 0.81 60.42
N HIS A 492 1.62 1.96 61.08
CA HIS A 492 1.66 2.09 62.53
C HIS A 492 0.50 2.95 63.04
N ILE A 493 -0.08 2.56 64.18
CA ILE A 493 -1.10 3.33 64.90
C ILE A 493 -0.77 3.40 66.39
N VAL A 494 -1.22 4.46 67.07
CA VAL A 494 -1.10 4.64 68.52
C VAL A 494 -2.49 4.59 69.16
N LEU A 495 -2.67 3.76 70.18
CA LEU A 495 -3.92 3.57 70.91
C LEU A 495 -3.78 3.98 72.38
N ASN A 496 -4.77 4.71 72.90
CA ASN A 496 -4.82 5.26 74.26
C ASN A 496 -6.14 4.94 75.00
N ALA A 497 -6.99 4.11 74.40
CA ALA A 497 -8.30 3.69 74.89
C ALA A 497 -8.66 2.31 74.33
N ASN A 498 -9.77 1.71 74.80
CA ASN A 498 -10.30 0.46 74.25
C ASN A 498 -10.57 0.61 72.75
N ALA A 499 -10.11 -0.35 71.95
CA ALA A 499 -10.21 -0.28 70.50
C ALA A 499 -10.21 -1.67 69.85
N ASN A 500 -10.89 -1.77 68.72
CA ASN A 500 -10.76 -2.92 67.83
C ASN A 500 -9.49 -2.73 66.98
N LEU A 501 -8.64 -3.75 66.91
CA LEU A 501 -7.47 -3.73 66.03
C LEU A 501 -7.91 -3.73 64.57
N SER A 502 -7.14 -3.04 63.74
CA SER A 502 -7.41 -2.91 62.32
C SER A 502 -6.46 -3.77 61.51
N VAL A 503 -7.01 -4.55 60.57
CA VAL A 503 -6.28 -5.36 59.59
C VAL A 503 -5.31 -4.55 58.71
N TYR A 504 -5.40 -3.22 58.74
CA TYR A 504 -4.52 -2.33 58.01
C TYR A 504 -3.27 -1.91 58.79
N TYR A 505 -3.24 -2.04 60.11
CA TYR A 505 -2.16 -1.55 60.98
C TYR A 505 -1.55 -2.70 61.80
N PRO A 506 -0.63 -3.50 61.21
CA PRO A 506 -0.04 -4.66 61.89
C PRO A 506 0.88 -4.28 63.05
N VAL A 507 1.35 -3.03 63.12
CA VAL A 507 2.15 -2.51 64.23
C VAL A 507 1.31 -1.51 65.02
N VAL A 508 1.20 -1.73 66.32
CA VAL A 508 0.35 -0.95 67.23
C VAL A 508 1.18 -0.51 68.42
N THR A 509 1.19 0.77 68.76
CA THR A 509 1.74 1.26 70.03
C THR A 509 0.61 1.55 71.01
N ILE A 510 0.75 1.05 72.24
CA ILE A 510 -0.23 1.25 73.30
C ILE A 510 0.36 2.21 74.33
N SER A 511 -0.28 3.36 74.52
CA SER A 511 0.19 4.45 75.40
C SER A 511 -0.53 4.56 76.75
N LYS A 512 -1.50 3.68 77.04
CA LYS A 512 -2.27 3.68 78.29
C LYS A 512 -2.55 2.25 78.75
N THR A 513 -2.38 1.96 80.04
CA THR A 513 -2.73 0.68 80.68
C THR A 513 -4.24 0.50 80.81
N ASP A 514 -4.65 -0.71 81.19
CA ASP A 514 -6.03 -1.07 81.55
C ASP A 514 -7.03 -0.88 80.41
N ILE A 515 -6.54 -1.03 79.17
CA ILE A 515 -7.35 -1.03 77.96
C ILE A 515 -7.59 -2.44 77.43
N THR A 516 -8.72 -2.61 76.74
CA THR A 516 -9.05 -3.80 75.96
C THR A 516 -8.78 -3.56 74.48
N LEU A 517 -7.93 -4.40 73.89
CA LEU A 517 -7.69 -4.50 72.46
C LEU A 517 -8.49 -5.69 71.92
N THR A 518 -9.51 -5.44 71.12
CA THR A 518 -10.27 -6.53 70.48
C THR A 518 -9.55 -6.93 69.20
N MET A 519 -9.17 -8.20 69.06
CA MET A 519 -8.64 -8.74 67.82
C MET A 519 -9.68 -8.64 66.69
N PRO A 520 -9.28 -8.56 65.41
CA PRO A 520 -10.25 -8.50 64.32
C PRO A 520 -10.89 -9.87 64.04
N PRO A 521 -12.04 -9.90 63.33
CA PRO A 521 -12.70 -11.15 62.96
C PRO A 521 -11.79 -12.11 62.18
N ALA A 522 -11.83 -13.40 62.52
CA ALA A 522 -11.01 -14.43 61.87
C ALA A 522 -11.17 -14.49 60.34
N SER A 523 -12.34 -14.10 59.81
CA SER A 523 -12.62 -14.05 58.37
C SER A 523 -11.72 -13.11 57.56
N TYR A 524 -10.96 -12.23 58.21
CA TYR A 524 -10.00 -11.34 57.54
C TYR A 524 -8.55 -11.84 57.54
N HIS A 525 -8.27 -13.01 58.13
CA HIS A 525 -6.92 -13.48 58.37
C HIS A 525 -6.64 -14.86 57.76
N LEU A 526 -5.38 -15.08 57.38
CA LEU A 526 -4.83 -16.37 56.99
C LEU A 526 -3.89 -16.85 58.11
N ASN A 527 -3.67 -18.16 58.20
CA ASN A 527 -2.71 -18.74 59.14
C ASN A 527 -1.33 -18.06 58.98
N GLY A 528 -0.73 -17.62 60.09
CA GLY A 528 0.53 -16.88 60.14
C GLY A 528 0.39 -15.35 60.08
N HIS A 529 -0.83 -14.79 60.04
CA HIS A 529 -1.03 -13.36 60.13
C HIS A 529 -0.69 -12.85 61.55
N TRP A 530 0.20 -11.86 61.66
CA TRP A 530 0.71 -11.37 62.94
C TRP A 530 0.40 -9.89 63.21
N TYR A 531 0.37 -9.55 64.50
CA TYR A 531 0.36 -8.20 65.06
C TYR A 531 1.55 -8.00 66.00
N LYS A 532 2.17 -6.82 65.95
CA LYS A 532 3.27 -6.39 66.82
C LYS A 532 2.80 -5.27 67.73
N LEU A 533 2.53 -5.62 68.99
CA LEU A 533 2.04 -4.72 70.01
C LEU A 533 3.22 -4.15 70.81
N LYS A 534 3.34 -2.82 70.86
CA LYS A 534 4.39 -2.07 71.57
C LYS A 534 3.78 -1.36 72.77
N PHE A 535 3.85 -1.98 73.94
CA PHE A 535 3.31 -1.43 75.19
C PHE A 535 4.30 -0.45 75.80
N LEU A 536 3.95 0.84 75.88
CA LEU A 536 4.87 1.87 76.39
C LEU A 536 5.13 1.78 77.89
N SER A 537 4.16 1.26 78.66
CA SER A 537 4.19 1.20 80.12
C SER A 537 3.93 -0.22 80.62
N LYS A 538 4.49 -0.55 81.79
CA LYS A 538 4.10 -1.73 82.56
C LYS A 538 2.68 -1.59 83.09
N GLY A 539 1.98 -2.70 83.24
CA GLY A 539 0.61 -2.76 83.75
C GLY A 539 -0.20 -3.87 83.10
N THR A 540 -1.49 -3.92 83.45
CA THR A 540 -2.44 -4.88 82.92
C THR A 540 -3.02 -4.40 81.59
N TYR A 541 -3.19 -5.34 80.66
CA TYR A 541 -3.84 -5.16 79.37
C TYR A 541 -4.79 -6.34 79.11
N TYR A 542 -5.78 -6.13 78.25
CA TYR A 542 -6.75 -7.16 77.88
C TYR A 542 -6.76 -7.33 76.36
N ILE A 543 -6.64 -8.57 75.90
CA ILE A 543 -6.73 -8.93 74.47
C ILE A 543 -8.00 -9.75 74.29
N ALA A 544 -9.01 -9.16 73.67
CA ALA A 544 -10.34 -9.75 73.51
C ALA A 544 -10.53 -10.40 72.13
N SER A 545 -11.27 -11.50 72.11
CA SER A 545 -11.86 -12.08 70.91
C SER A 545 -12.95 -11.18 70.33
N ASN A 546 -13.12 -11.15 69.00
CA ASN A 546 -14.23 -10.44 68.38
C ASN A 546 -15.54 -11.23 68.55
N ASN A 547 -16.39 -10.80 69.48
CA ASN A 547 -17.66 -11.49 69.79
C ASN A 547 -17.51 -12.99 70.19
N GLY A 548 -16.31 -13.44 70.57
CA GLY A 548 -16.03 -14.85 70.85
C GLY A 548 -15.79 -15.73 69.61
N ASP A 549 -15.56 -15.15 68.43
CA ASP A 549 -15.37 -15.89 67.17
C ASP A 549 -14.07 -16.68 67.08
N CYS A 550 -13.02 -16.18 67.73
CA CYS A 550 -11.65 -16.67 67.67
C CYS A 550 -10.96 -16.40 69.01
N LEU A 551 -10.62 -17.45 69.77
CA LEU A 551 -10.12 -17.29 71.13
C LEU A 551 -8.66 -16.79 71.13
N VAL A 552 -8.25 -16.15 72.22
CA VAL A 552 -6.89 -15.63 72.43
C VAL A 552 -6.21 -16.47 73.51
N ASN A 553 -5.22 -17.29 73.13
CA ASN A 553 -4.62 -18.36 73.94
C ASN A 553 -5.68 -19.23 74.65
N GLY A 554 -6.81 -19.50 73.99
CA GLY A 554 -7.95 -20.24 74.54
C GLY A 554 -8.97 -19.44 75.36
N TYR A 555 -8.86 -18.11 75.44
CA TYR A 555 -9.78 -17.25 76.21
C TYR A 555 -10.56 -16.26 75.32
N VAL A 556 -11.81 -15.96 75.68
CA VAL A 556 -12.60 -14.89 75.02
C VAL A 556 -12.04 -13.50 75.37
N ASN A 557 -11.44 -13.35 76.54
CA ASN A 557 -10.73 -12.13 76.93
C ASN A 557 -9.47 -12.52 77.71
N TYR A 558 -8.31 -12.46 77.07
CA TYR A 558 -7.02 -12.82 77.64
C TYR A 558 -6.43 -11.65 78.43
N LYS A 559 -6.08 -11.89 79.70
CA LYS A 559 -5.41 -10.90 80.55
C LYS A 559 -3.90 -10.98 80.33
N LEU A 560 -3.32 -9.92 79.77
CA LEU A 560 -1.89 -9.79 79.50
C LEU A 560 -1.24 -8.84 80.52
N GLU A 561 -0.34 -9.36 81.35
CA GLU A 561 0.43 -8.56 82.31
C GLU A 561 1.80 -8.19 81.73
N ILE A 562 2.04 -6.89 81.55
CA ILE A 562 3.32 -6.36 81.08
C ILE A 562 4.14 -5.90 82.29
N THR A 563 5.22 -6.62 82.59
CA THR A 563 6.03 -6.39 83.81
C THR A 563 7.10 -5.31 83.68
N SER A 564 7.40 -4.86 82.45
CA SER A 564 8.43 -3.86 82.14
C SER A 564 7.93 -2.84 81.13
N ASP A 565 8.31 -1.57 81.28
CA ASP A 565 8.00 -0.53 80.30
C ASP A 565 8.61 -0.86 78.91
N ARG A 566 7.99 -0.36 77.84
CA ARG A 566 8.43 -0.52 76.43
C ARG A 566 8.54 -1.98 75.96
N LYS A 567 7.71 -2.89 76.48
CA LYS A 567 7.66 -4.28 76.04
C LYS A 567 7.05 -4.40 74.64
N ILE A 568 7.62 -5.28 73.82
CA ILE A 568 7.04 -5.75 72.56
C ILE A 568 6.50 -7.16 72.78
N VAL A 569 5.32 -7.43 72.22
CA VAL A 569 4.63 -8.72 72.18
C VAL A 569 4.18 -8.96 70.75
N GLU A 570 4.29 -10.19 70.27
CA GLU A 570 3.74 -10.59 68.96
C GLU A 570 2.52 -11.49 69.17
N ILE A 571 1.48 -11.29 68.36
CA ILE A 571 0.27 -12.12 68.37
C ILE A 571 0.07 -12.66 66.96
N SER A 572 -0.07 -13.98 66.80
CA SER A 572 -0.24 -14.63 65.49
C SER A 572 -1.55 -15.42 65.43
N PHE A 573 -2.18 -15.47 64.26
CA PHE A 573 -3.34 -16.32 64.01
C PHE A 573 -2.89 -17.70 63.51
N ASP A 574 -3.22 -18.78 64.23
CA ASP A 574 -2.83 -20.16 63.85
C ASP A 574 -3.75 -20.80 62.80
N GLY A 575 -4.80 -20.08 62.38
CA GLY A 575 -5.86 -20.56 61.50
C GLY A 575 -7.18 -20.88 62.23
N SER A 576 -7.19 -20.93 63.55
CA SER A 576 -8.37 -21.14 64.41
C SER A 576 -8.44 -20.18 65.61
N ASN A 577 -7.30 -19.85 66.22
CA ASN A 577 -7.15 -19.01 67.41
C ASN A 577 -6.02 -17.98 67.24
N TRP A 578 -6.01 -16.97 68.11
CA TRP A 578 -4.92 -16.03 68.29
C TRP A 578 -3.97 -16.51 69.39
N GLU A 579 -2.69 -16.64 69.08
CA GLU A 579 -1.64 -17.04 70.02
C GLU A 579 -0.65 -15.90 70.27
N ILE A 580 -0.36 -15.63 71.55
CA ILE A 580 0.52 -14.56 72.04
C ILE A 580 1.90 -15.12 72.38
N PHE A 581 2.96 -14.44 71.93
CA PHE A 581 4.38 -14.79 72.06
C PHE A 581 5.23 -13.68 72.72
#